data_AF-A0A1B6FG48-F1
#
_entry.id   AF-A0A1B6FG48-F1
#
_cell.length_a   1.000
_cell.length_b   1.000
_cell.length_c   1.000
_cell.angle_alpha   90.00
_cell.angle_beta   90.00
_cell.angle_gamma   90.00
#
_symmetry.space_group_name_H-M   'P 1'
#
loop_
_entity.id
_entity.type
_entity.pdbx_description
1 polymer ?
#
loop_
_entity_poly.entity_id
_entity_poly.type
_entity_poly.pdbx_seq_one_letter_code
_entity_poly.pdbx_strand_id
1 'polypeptide(L)'
;MANSELGALVVAKLSPGPGEHVIATHEASLMQGWVRTSRILTLVEKDGNYGLIVFLSSQTPPIAYSELTVERVLPINSDFKCDIDTESRHQDGTDVYITSKKLKLLFEMTPDTKTNNFVSEVLRVIDLLSKKRSGVQDFSWLNKYNPATQGVDENAEDALADHLLLDSPEMAVPRQSIAKGHTPIAARESVIRYQMAMKEDDYTYTQTLRVFIGTWNVNGQPPTVSLVDWLASDPEPPDIYAIGFQELDLGKEAFLFNETPREEEWKQAVIAALHPKAQYHKVSLVRLVGMMLLVFVQKHHMAYVRSVASETVGTGIMGKMGNKGGVSVRMELHNTSICFVNSHLAAHVEEFERRNQDFHDICSRTSFTMFLPPKGIKDHDQVYWLGDLNYRITELDPRVVKEFVEQRNYRPVLEYDQLRQQHRQKTVFAGYTEGEITFRPTYKYDPGTDEWDSSEKNRAPAWCDRILWRGEGMKQLTYRNHPQLRISDHKPVSAIFMSDVRVIDAVKYRKIHEDVMKKL
;
A
#
# COMPACT_ATOMS: atom_id res chain seq x y z
N MET A 1 -21.62 37.09 4.75
CA MET A 1 -20.50 37.85 4.14
C MET A 1 -20.24 37.32 2.73
N ALA A 2 -21.18 37.57 1.80
CA ALA A 2 -21.05 37.21 0.37
C ALA A 2 -20.58 38.42 -0.47
N ASN A 3 -19.61 39.20 0.03
CA ASN A 3 -19.12 40.43 -0.60
C ASN A 3 -17.70 40.26 -1.15
N SER A 4 -17.41 39.12 -1.79
CA SER A 4 -16.21 38.96 -2.62
C SER A 4 -16.63 38.80 -4.08
N GLU A 5 -15.86 39.36 -5.01
CA GLU A 5 -16.08 39.20 -6.46
C GLU A 5 -16.24 37.72 -6.85
N LEU A 6 -15.46 36.83 -6.21
CA LEU A 6 -15.55 35.38 -6.35
C LEU A 6 -16.92 34.81 -5.96
N GLY A 7 -17.51 35.29 -4.85
CA GLY A 7 -18.84 34.88 -4.41
C GLY A 7 -19.94 35.25 -5.41
N ALA A 8 -19.84 36.43 -6.03
CA ALA A 8 -20.79 36.86 -7.06
C ALA A 8 -20.70 35.97 -8.32
N LEU A 9 -19.50 35.57 -8.74
CA LEU A 9 -19.30 34.64 -9.86
C LEU A 9 -19.89 33.26 -9.56
N VAL A 10 -19.71 32.75 -8.34
CA VAL A 10 -20.28 31.46 -7.92
C VAL A 10 -21.80 31.51 -7.85
N VAL A 11 -22.38 32.59 -7.32
CA VAL A 11 -23.84 32.77 -7.30
C VAL A 11 -24.40 32.82 -8.72
N ALA A 12 -23.74 33.55 -9.62
CA ALA A 12 -24.13 33.57 -11.03
C ALA A 12 -24.01 32.18 -11.69
N LYS A 13 -22.96 31.41 -11.37
CA LYS A 13 -22.77 30.04 -11.90
C LYS A 13 -23.83 29.07 -11.40
N LEU A 14 -24.12 29.09 -10.10
CA LEU A 14 -25.04 28.14 -9.48
C LEU A 14 -26.50 28.49 -9.76
N SER A 15 -26.83 29.78 -9.91
CA SER A 15 -28.21 30.26 -9.99
C SER A 15 -29.10 29.61 -8.91
N PRO A 16 -28.82 29.86 -7.60
CA PRO A 16 -29.49 29.16 -6.50
C PRO A 16 -31.01 29.27 -6.59
N GLY A 17 -31.70 28.18 -6.28
CA GLY A 17 -33.16 28.13 -6.29
C GLY A 17 -33.78 28.85 -5.09
N PRO A 18 -35.12 28.96 -5.03
CA PRO A 18 -35.79 29.47 -3.83
C PRO A 18 -35.36 28.71 -2.57
N GLY A 19 -34.96 29.46 -1.54
CA GLY A 19 -34.48 28.91 -0.25
C GLY A 19 -33.04 28.40 -0.26
N GLU A 20 -32.29 28.57 -1.35
CA GLU A 20 -30.88 28.17 -1.43
C GLU A 20 -29.94 29.37 -1.31
N HIS A 21 -28.93 29.22 -0.45
CA HIS A 21 -28.01 30.30 -0.12
C HIS A 21 -26.55 29.86 -0.25
N VAL A 22 -25.73 30.67 -0.92
CA VAL A 22 -24.27 30.53 -0.90
C VAL A 22 -23.76 31.19 0.38
N ILE A 23 -23.21 30.39 1.29
CA ILE A 23 -22.82 30.83 2.64
C ILE A 23 -21.39 31.35 2.66
N ALA A 24 -20.47 30.59 2.07
CA ALA A 24 -19.05 30.92 2.03
C ALA A 24 -18.41 30.39 0.75
N THR A 25 -17.38 31.07 0.27
CA THR A 25 -16.60 30.65 -0.90
C THR A 25 -15.13 30.98 -0.69
N HIS A 26 -14.25 30.04 -1.02
CA HIS A 26 -12.82 30.18 -0.80
C HIS A 26 -12.01 29.45 -1.88
N GLU A 27 -10.86 30.00 -2.25
CA GLU A 27 -9.94 29.34 -3.18
C GLU A 27 -8.96 28.45 -2.40
N ALA A 28 -8.75 27.23 -2.86
CA ALA A 28 -7.87 26.27 -2.21
C ALA A 28 -7.12 25.43 -3.23
N SER A 29 -5.90 25.04 -2.90
CA SER A 29 -5.11 24.13 -3.73
C SER A 29 -5.43 22.69 -3.35
N LEU A 30 -6.11 21.96 -4.24
CA LEU A 30 -6.27 20.52 -4.06
C LEU A 30 -4.92 19.84 -4.27
N MET A 31 -4.45 19.17 -3.23
CA MET A 31 -3.21 18.39 -3.21
C MET A 31 -3.47 17.00 -3.79
N GLN A 32 -2.85 16.70 -4.93
CA GLN A 32 -2.87 15.38 -5.56
C GLN A 32 -1.44 14.89 -5.80
N GLY A 33 -0.86 14.22 -4.81
CA GLY A 33 0.57 13.88 -4.80
C GLY A 33 1.40 15.15 -4.61
N TRP A 34 2.30 15.44 -5.56
CA TRP A 34 3.11 16.67 -5.59
C TRP A 34 2.45 17.82 -6.35
N VAL A 35 1.28 17.58 -6.95
CA VAL A 35 0.61 18.55 -7.80
C VAL A 35 -0.38 19.36 -6.99
N ARG A 36 -0.21 20.69 -7.02
CA ARG A 36 -1.14 21.67 -6.49
C ARG A 36 -2.02 22.16 -7.63
N THR A 37 -3.33 21.95 -7.53
CA THR A 37 -4.27 22.48 -8.52
C THR A 37 -5.35 23.33 -7.84
N SER A 38 -5.53 24.56 -8.31
CA SER A 38 -6.51 25.49 -7.73
C SER A 38 -7.95 24.96 -7.89
N ARG A 39 -8.73 25.12 -6.84
CA ARG A 39 -10.17 24.84 -6.76
C ARG A 39 -10.85 25.98 -6.04
N ILE A 40 -12.14 26.14 -6.31
CA ILE A 40 -12.99 27.03 -5.54
C ILE A 40 -13.96 26.16 -4.74
N LEU A 41 -13.91 26.30 -3.42
CA LEU A 41 -14.77 25.59 -2.48
C LEU A 41 -15.91 26.50 -2.09
N THR A 42 -17.14 26.02 -2.24
CA THR A 42 -18.35 26.79 -1.95
C THR A 42 -19.27 26.02 -1.03
N LEU A 43 -19.56 26.61 0.13
CA LEU A 43 -20.54 26.10 1.07
C LEU A 43 -21.92 26.65 0.69
N VAL A 44 -22.88 25.75 0.45
CA VAL A 44 -24.27 26.06 0.13
C VAL A 44 -25.21 25.51 1.18
N GLU A 45 -26.35 26.18 1.38
CA GLU A 45 -27.37 25.84 2.36
C GLU A 45 -28.76 25.87 1.72
N LYS A 46 -29.61 24.94 2.17
CA LYS A 46 -31.04 24.92 1.87
C LYS A 46 -31.81 24.31 3.04
N ASP A 47 -32.76 25.05 3.61
CA ASP A 47 -33.66 24.59 4.67
C ASP A 47 -32.92 23.94 5.87
N GLY A 48 -31.73 24.47 6.20
CA GLY A 48 -30.87 23.96 7.27
C GLY A 48 -30.13 22.66 6.96
N ASN A 49 -30.03 22.27 5.69
CA ASN A 49 -29.12 21.23 5.18
C ASN A 49 -28.02 21.88 4.34
N TYR A 50 -26.82 21.30 4.37
CA TYR A 50 -25.63 21.93 3.80
C TYR A 50 -24.91 21.03 2.80
N GLY A 51 -24.31 21.64 1.78
CA GLY A 51 -23.48 20.97 0.80
C GLY A 51 -22.20 21.76 0.54
N LEU A 52 -21.12 21.04 0.22
CA LEU A 52 -19.88 21.63 -0.26
C LEU A 52 -19.74 21.35 -1.76
N ILE A 53 -19.70 22.40 -2.56
CA ILE A 53 -19.47 22.32 -4.01
C ILE A 53 -18.01 22.70 -4.29
N VAL A 54 -17.34 21.87 -5.09
CA VAL A 54 -15.96 22.07 -5.51
C VAL A 54 -15.97 22.41 -6.99
N PHE A 55 -15.42 23.57 -7.36
CA PHE A 55 -15.29 24.01 -8.74
C PHE A 55 -13.85 23.89 -9.25
N LEU A 56 -13.74 23.45 -10.49
CA LEU A 56 -12.61 23.73 -11.36
C LEU A 56 -12.75 25.13 -11.95
N SER A 57 -11.66 25.88 -12.03
CA SER A 57 -11.59 27.12 -12.78
C SER A 57 -10.67 26.95 -13.98
N SER A 58 -11.10 27.39 -15.17
CA SER A 58 -10.22 27.43 -16.34
C SER A 58 -9.19 28.56 -16.29
N GLN A 59 -9.36 29.52 -15.39
CA GLN A 59 -8.46 30.66 -15.16
C GLN A 59 -8.36 30.98 -13.66
N THR A 60 -7.18 31.35 -13.18
CA THR A 60 -6.95 31.71 -11.77
C THR A 60 -6.32 33.10 -11.68
N PRO A 61 -7.00 34.11 -11.09
CA PRO A 61 -8.38 34.07 -10.56
C PRO A 61 -9.44 34.05 -11.67
N PRO A 62 -10.65 33.52 -11.42
CA PRO A 62 -11.76 33.59 -12.38
C PRO A 62 -12.25 35.03 -12.54
N ILE A 63 -12.57 35.40 -13.77
CA ILE A 63 -13.13 36.72 -14.13
C ILE A 63 -14.58 36.60 -14.61
N ALA A 64 -15.02 35.39 -14.99
CA ALA A 64 -16.39 35.13 -15.42
C ALA A 64 -16.95 33.82 -14.85
N TYR A 65 -18.27 33.77 -14.59
CA TYR A 65 -18.90 32.57 -14.05
C TYR A 65 -18.82 31.37 -15.01
N SER A 66 -18.70 31.62 -16.32
CA SER A 66 -18.55 30.58 -17.35
C SER A 66 -17.26 29.78 -17.21
N GLU A 67 -16.26 30.31 -16.50
CA GLU A 67 -14.95 29.67 -16.26
C GLU A 67 -15.01 28.64 -15.14
N LEU A 68 -16.08 28.67 -14.34
CA LEU A 68 -16.31 27.75 -13.25
C LEU A 68 -17.02 26.50 -13.77
N THR A 69 -16.47 25.33 -13.47
CA THR A 69 -17.10 24.03 -13.74
C THR A 69 -17.24 23.28 -12.43
N VAL A 70 -18.44 22.78 -12.12
CA VAL A 70 -18.62 21.95 -10.92
C VAL A 70 -17.87 20.64 -11.11
N GLU A 71 -16.86 20.41 -10.28
CA GLU A 71 -16.10 19.16 -10.25
C GLU A 71 -16.80 18.15 -9.35
N ARG A 72 -17.24 18.58 -8.15
CA ARG A 72 -17.84 17.71 -7.14
C ARG A 72 -18.89 18.43 -6.33
N VAL A 73 -19.85 17.66 -5.85
CA VAL A 73 -20.87 18.09 -4.90
C VAL A 73 -20.88 17.10 -3.75
N LEU A 74 -20.56 17.58 -2.55
CA LEU A 74 -20.43 16.75 -1.35
C LEU A 74 -21.52 17.14 -0.35
N PRO A 75 -22.48 16.25 -0.04
CA PRO A 75 -23.43 16.51 1.04
C PRO A 75 -22.69 16.52 2.38
N ILE A 76 -22.97 17.53 3.21
CA ILE A 76 -22.44 17.57 4.58
C ILE A 76 -23.44 16.82 5.46
N ASN A 77 -23.19 15.52 5.65
CA ASN A 77 -23.99 14.60 6.46
C ASN A 77 -23.12 13.99 7.59
N SER A 78 -23.61 12.93 8.24
CA SER A 78 -22.87 12.24 9.32
C SER A 78 -21.50 11.67 8.91
N ASP A 79 -21.27 11.44 7.61
CA ASP A 79 -20.02 10.90 7.08
C ASP A 79 -19.03 11.99 6.65
N PHE A 80 -19.43 13.27 6.77
CA PHE A 80 -18.59 14.41 6.40
C PHE A 80 -17.72 14.84 7.59
N LYS A 81 -16.40 14.91 7.39
CA LYS A 81 -15.43 15.39 8.39
C LYS A 81 -14.51 16.42 7.78
N CYS A 82 -14.10 17.40 8.59
CA CYS A 82 -13.15 18.43 8.24
C CYS A 82 -12.10 18.49 9.37
N ASP A 83 -10.87 18.11 9.06
CA ASP A 83 -9.74 18.13 10.00
C ASP A 83 -8.71 19.15 9.51
N ILE A 84 -8.13 19.93 10.43
CA ILE A 84 -7.08 20.91 10.12
C ILE A 84 -5.79 20.37 10.72
N ASP A 85 -4.75 20.24 9.90
CA ASP A 85 -3.42 19.86 10.40
C ASP A 85 -2.67 21.11 10.87
N THR A 86 -2.47 21.19 12.18
CA THR A 86 -1.74 22.28 12.86
C THR A 86 -0.30 21.89 13.20
N GLU A 87 0.14 20.66 12.90
CA GLU A 87 1.45 20.11 13.30
C GLU A 87 2.45 20.05 12.13
N SER A 88 2.05 20.41 10.91
CA SER A 88 2.91 20.36 9.74
C SER A 88 4.06 21.38 9.83
N ARG A 89 5.29 20.91 9.55
CA ARG A 89 6.53 21.72 9.59
C ARG A 89 6.67 22.70 8.39
N HIS A 90 5.60 22.92 7.64
CA HIS A 90 5.58 23.79 6.46
C HIS A 90 5.06 25.18 6.87
N GLN A 91 5.92 26.20 6.83
CA GLN A 91 5.61 27.55 7.33
C GLN A 91 4.66 28.37 6.43
N ASP A 92 4.13 27.81 5.33
CA ASP A 92 3.54 28.59 4.24
C ASP A 92 2.04 28.32 3.95
N GLY A 93 1.38 27.37 4.63
CA GLY A 93 0.00 26.94 4.30
C GLY A 93 -0.80 26.34 5.47
N THR A 94 -2.13 26.43 5.39
CA THR A 94 -3.07 25.72 6.26
C THR A 94 -3.60 24.49 5.52
N ASP A 95 -3.26 23.30 6.01
CA ASP A 95 -3.70 22.04 5.43
C ASP A 95 -5.06 21.62 5.99
N VAL A 96 -6.06 21.49 5.10
CA VAL A 96 -7.44 21.14 5.44
C VAL A 96 -7.82 19.82 4.77
N TYR A 97 -8.11 18.82 5.59
CA TYR A 97 -8.58 17.51 5.15
C TYR A 97 -10.10 17.46 5.14
N ILE A 98 -10.69 17.21 3.97
CA ILE A 98 -12.12 17.01 3.81
C ILE A 98 -12.38 15.53 3.50
N THR A 99 -13.09 14.86 4.39
CA THR A 99 -13.51 13.46 4.22
C THR A 99 -15.02 13.40 4.02
N SER A 100 -15.49 12.67 3.00
CA SER A 100 -16.91 12.37 2.79
C SER A 100 -17.05 10.94 2.28
N LYS A 101 -17.75 10.08 3.02
CA LYS A 101 -17.83 8.63 2.76
C LYS A 101 -16.43 8.00 2.64
N LYS A 102 -16.07 7.48 1.46
CA LYS A 102 -14.75 6.88 1.15
C LYS A 102 -13.78 7.89 0.52
N LEU A 103 -14.22 9.10 0.20
CA LEU A 103 -13.40 10.13 -0.43
C LEU A 103 -12.67 10.95 0.64
N LYS A 104 -11.36 11.11 0.47
CA LYS A 104 -10.52 12.03 1.26
C LYS A 104 -9.82 13.00 0.33
N LEU A 105 -9.99 14.29 0.58
CA LEU A 105 -9.40 15.38 -0.18
C LEU A 105 -8.52 16.21 0.76
N LEU A 106 -7.31 16.55 0.32
CA LEU A 106 -6.42 17.45 1.04
C LEU A 106 -6.36 18.78 0.29
N PHE A 107 -6.69 19.86 0.97
CA PHE A 107 -6.63 21.21 0.46
C PHE A 107 -5.58 22.01 1.22
N GLU A 108 -4.62 22.58 0.50
CA GLU A 108 -3.70 23.58 1.03
C GLU A 108 -4.32 24.97 0.78
N MET A 109 -4.46 25.77 1.84
CA MET A 109 -5.00 27.13 1.79
C MET A 109 -3.97 28.14 2.32
N THR A 110 -3.94 29.34 1.76
CA THR A 110 -3.06 30.40 2.27
C THR A 110 -3.51 30.82 3.69
N PRO A 111 -2.63 30.96 4.69
CA PRO A 111 -3.02 31.33 6.04
C PRO A 111 -3.44 32.81 6.12
N ASP A 112 -4.73 33.08 5.91
CA ASP A 112 -5.29 34.44 6.00
C ASP A 112 -6.65 34.46 6.72
N THR A 113 -7.17 35.67 6.96
CA THR A 113 -8.47 35.87 7.63
C THR A 113 -9.63 35.25 6.82
N LYS A 114 -9.53 35.17 5.50
CA LYS A 114 -10.57 34.58 4.64
C LYS A 114 -10.61 33.06 4.79
N THR A 115 -9.45 32.41 4.86
CA THR A 115 -9.27 30.98 5.14
C THR A 115 -9.88 30.62 6.49
N ASN A 116 -9.50 31.37 7.54
CA ASN A 116 -10.03 31.15 8.88
C ASN A 116 -11.56 31.30 8.95
N ASN A 117 -12.11 32.30 8.26
CA ASN A 117 -13.56 32.50 8.20
C ASN A 117 -14.27 31.34 7.47
N PHE A 118 -13.71 30.89 6.35
CA PHE A 118 -14.28 29.77 5.58
C PHE A 118 -14.27 28.48 6.37
N VAL A 119 -13.11 28.12 6.94
CA VAL A 119 -12.95 26.88 7.71
C VAL A 119 -13.81 26.91 8.97
N SER A 120 -13.87 28.04 9.68
CA SER A 120 -14.75 28.21 10.85
C SER A 120 -16.22 27.97 10.49
N GLU A 121 -16.65 28.41 9.30
CA GLU A 121 -18.03 28.22 8.86
C GLU A 121 -18.33 26.76 8.50
N VAL A 122 -17.39 26.05 7.87
CA VAL A 122 -17.51 24.61 7.61
C VAL A 122 -17.60 23.83 8.94
N LEU A 123 -16.73 24.13 9.91
CA LEU A 123 -16.75 23.49 11.23
C LEU A 123 -18.03 23.81 12.01
N ARG A 124 -18.53 25.06 11.93
CA ARG A 124 -19.80 25.47 12.53
C ARG A 124 -20.97 24.66 11.99
N VAL A 125 -20.99 24.40 10.68
CA VAL A 125 -22.03 23.57 10.04
C VAL A 125 -21.95 22.12 10.49
N ILE A 126 -20.75 21.53 10.58
CA ILE A 126 -20.56 20.17 11.09
C ILE A 126 -21.07 20.05 12.54
N ASP A 127 -20.76 21.03 13.40
CA ASP A 127 -21.24 21.07 14.79
C ASP A 127 -22.77 21.19 14.87
N LEU A 128 -23.40 22.02 14.03
CA LEU A 128 -24.86 22.13 13.95
C LEU A 128 -25.53 20.81 13.58
N LEU A 129 -24.95 20.05 12.65
CA LEU A 129 -25.47 18.75 12.23
C LEU A 129 -25.34 17.70 13.35
N SER A 130 -24.26 17.73 14.13
CA SER A 130 -24.06 16.83 15.27
C SER A 130 -25.12 17.01 16.36
N LYS A 131 -25.70 18.22 16.48
CA LYS A 131 -26.71 18.59 17.49
C LYS A 131 -28.15 18.37 17.02
N LYS A 132 -28.39 18.14 15.72
CA LYS A 132 -29.73 17.97 15.13
C LYS A 132 -30.20 16.52 15.36
N ARG A 133 -31.23 16.28 16.18
CA ARG A 133 -31.81 14.94 16.39
C ARG A 133 -32.53 14.44 15.13
N SER A 134 -32.05 13.33 14.57
CA SER A 134 -32.76 12.33 13.76
C SER A 134 -33.99 12.81 12.97
N GLY A 135 -33.79 13.77 12.06
CA GLY A 135 -34.70 14.02 10.94
C GLY A 135 -34.10 13.43 9.66
N VAL A 136 -34.95 12.97 8.74
CA VAL A 136 -34.49 12.54 7.40
C VAL A 136 -33.87 13.75 6.72
N GLN A 137 -32.55 13.72 6.50
CA GLN A 137 -31.85 14.77 5.77
C GLN A 137 -32.07 14.55 4.27
N ASP A 138 -32.66 15.54 3.62
CA ASP A 138 -32.84 15.52 2.17
C ASP A 138 -31.71 16.31 1.48
N PHE A 139 -30.94 15.61 0.66
CA PHE A 139 -29.86 16.17 -0.16
C PHE A 139 -30.17 16.06 -1.67
N SER A 140 -31.38 15.66 -2.05
CA SER A 140 -31.78 15.52 -3.46
C SER A 140 -31.64 16.83 -4.25
N TRP A 141 -31.83 17.97 -3.57
CA TRP A 141 -31.65 19.31 -4.15
C TRP A 141 -30.22 19.59 -4.64
N LEU A 142 -29.21 18.87 -4.14
CA LEU A 142 -27.82 18.97 -4.61
C LEU A 142 -27.62 18.30 -5.97
N ASN A 143 -28.52 17.39 -6.39
CA ASN A 143 -28.39 16.66 -7.66
C ASN A 143 -28.41 17.60 -8.87
N LYS A 144 -29.07 18.75 -8.80
CA LYS A 144 -29.06 19.72 -9.91
C LYS A 144 -27.67 20.32 -10.18
N TYR A 145 -26.79 20.27 -9.19
CA TYR A 145 -25.40 20.72 -9.30
C TYR A 145 -24.44 19.58 -9.67
N ASN A 146 -24.91 18.33 -9.63
CA ASN A 146 -24.08 17.16 -9.89
C ASN A 146 -23.90 16.97 -11.42
N PRO A 147 -22.66 16.83 -11.92
CA PRO A 147 -22.41 16.64 -13.35
C PRO A 147 -23.07 15.38 -13.95
N ALA A 148 -23.36 14.36 -13.14
CA ALA A 148 -23.88 13.06 -13.59
C ALA A 148 -25.40 13.03 -13.87
N THR A 149 -26.15 14.02 -13.40
CA THR A 149 -27.64 14.06 -13.46
C THR A 149 -28.17 14.98 -14.55
N GLN A 150 -27.32 15.71 -15.26
CA GLN A 150 -27.72 16.49 -16.43
C GLN A 150 -27.76 15.60 -17.67
N GLY A 151 -28.84 14.83 -17.85
CA GLY A 151 -29.09 14.11 -19.11
C GLY A 151 -29.97 12.86 -19.08
N VAL A 152 -30.76 12.59 -18.04
CA VAL A 152 -31.63 11.41 -18.00
C VAL A 152 -33.10 11.85 -18.01
N ASP A 153 -33.78 11.58 -19.12
CA ASP A 153 -35.24 11.64 -19.25
C ASP A 153 -35.89 10.67 -18.24
N GLU A 154 -36.86 11.17 -17.49
CA GLU A 154 -37.70 10.40 -16.58
C GLU A 154 -38.63 9.49 -17.39
N ASN A 155 -38.31 8.19 -17.51
CA ASN A 155 -39.25 7.07 -17.63
C ASN A 155 -38.50 5.74 -17.85
N ALA A 156 -38.32 4.95 -16.79
CA ALA A 156 -38.44 3.48 -16.78
C ALA A 156 -38.00 2.92 -15.42
N GLU A 157 -38.98 2.44 -14.65
CA GLU A 157 -38.77 1.48 -13.56
C GLU A 157 -38.57 0.05 -14.09
N ASP A 158 -37.95 -0.78 -13.25
CA ASP A 158 -37.83 -2.25 -13.27
C ASP A 158 -36.87 -2.93 -14.28
N ALA A 159 -35.78 -3.50 -13.75
CA ALA A 159 -35.55 -4.95 -13.70
C ALA A 159 -34.26 -5.32 -12.94
N LEU A 160 -34.42 -6.16 -11.91
CA LEU A 160 -33.38 -6.84 -11.15
C LEU A 160 -33.01 -8.17 -11.85
N ALA A 161 -31.71 -8.47 -12.04
CA ALA A 161 -31.06 -9.76 -11.78
C ALA A 161 -29.70 -9.95 -12.52
N ASP A 162 -28.72 -10.43 -11.76
CA ASP A 162 -27.46 -11.13 -12.10
C ASP A 162 -27.06 -11.32 -13.57
N HIS A 163 -25.85 -10.86 -13.93
CA HIS A 163 -24.70 -11.73 -14.17
C HIS A 163 -23.41 -10.92 -14.33
N LEU A 164 -22.33 -11.47 -13.75
CA LEU A 164 -20.91 -11.18 -13.97
C LEU A 164 -20.60 -10.67 -15.38
N LEU A 165 -19.73 -9.65 -15.49
CA LEU A 165 -18.56 -9.65 -16.37
C LEU A 165 -17.66 -8.44 -16.01
N LEU A 166 -16.36 -8.67 -16.15
CA LEU A 166 -15.31 -7.65 -16.23
C LEU A 166 -15.80 -6.47 -17.07
N ASP A 167 -15.64 -5.23 -16.59
CA ASP A 167 -15.25 -4.13 -17.46
C ASP A 167 -14.65 -2.97 -16.68
N SER A 168 -13.57 -2.48 -17.25
CA SER A 168 -12.87 -1.24 -16.90
C SER A 168 -13.86 -0.07 -16.87
N PRO A 169 -13.62 1.00 -16.09
CA PRO A 169 -14.41 2.21 -16.26
C PRO A 169 -14.06 2.84 -17.61
N GLU A 170 -14.81 2.47 -18.65
CA GLU A 170 -14.90 3.21 -19.89
C GLU A 170 -15.35 4.64 -19.55
N MET A 171 -14.44 5.60 -19.61
CA MET A 171 -14.80 6.97 -19.90
C MET A 171 -15.20 7.02 -21.37
N ALA A 172 -16.49 6.81 -21.63
CA ALA A 172 -17.09 7.19 -22.90
C ALA A 172 -16.87 8.70 -23.10
N VAL A 173 -15.95 9.06 -23.99
CA VAL A 173 -15.79 10.44 -24.45
C VAL A 173 -16.93 10.72 -25.43
N PRO A 174 -17.82 11.70 -25.18
CA PRO A 174 -18.82 12.09 -26.15
C PRO A 174 -18.11 12.55 -27.43
N ARG A 175 -18.40 11.90 -28.55
CA ARG A 175 -17.84 12.19 -29.89
C ARG A 175 -18.28 13.54 -30.49
N GLN A 176 -18.78 14.47 -29.69
CA GLN A 176 -19.26 15.78 -30.16
C GLN A 176 -18.50 16.93 -29.52
N SER A 177 -17.21 17.05 -29.83
CA SER A 177 -16.48 18.31 -29.69
C SER A 177 -15.22 18.29 -30.57
N ILE A 178 -15.37 17.94 -31.85
CA ILE A 178 -14.35 18.22 -32.88
C ILE A 178 -14.80 19.48 -33.61
N ALA A 179 -14.89 20.60 -32.90
CA ALA A 179 -15.08 21.92 -33.52
C ALA A 179 -14.88 23.03 -32.47
N LYS A 180 -13.62 23.28 -32.09
CA LYS A 180 -13.00 24.57 -31.69
C LYS A 180 -11.74 24.24 -30.89
N GLY A 181 -10.57 24.52 -31.49
CA GLY A 181 -9.27 23.98 -31.09
C GLY A 181 -8.68 24.46 -29.76
N HIS A 182 -9.35 24.26 -28.63
CA HIS A 182 -8.78 24.44 -27.29
C HIS A 182 -9.24 23.31 -26.34
N THR A 183 -8.61 22.14 -26.43
CA THR A 183 -8.67 21.15 -25.35
C THR A 183 -7.79 21.65 -24.19
N PRO A 184 -8.28 21.71 -22.93
CA PRO A 184 -7.45 22.08 -21.80
C PRO A 184 -6.18 21.21 -21.72
N ILE A 185 -5.02 21.81 -21.47
CA ILE A 185 -3.71 21.11 -21.46
C ILE A 185 -3.72 19.87 -20.57
N ALA A 186 -4.38 19.94 -19.41
CA ALA A 186 -4.53 18.83 -18.48
C ALA A 186 -5.38 17.66 -19.04
N ALA A 187 -6.42 17.96 -19.83
CA ALA A 187 -7.23 16.94 -20.51
C ALA A 187 -6.47 16.31 -21.69
N ARG A 188 -5.61 17.09 -22.37
CA ARG A 188 -4.72 16.56 -23.40
C ARG A 188 -3.64 15.64 -22.80
N GLU A 189 -3.03 16.03 -21.69
CA GLU A 189 -2.05 15.20 -20.98
C GLU A 189 -2.64 13.89 -20.44
N SER A 190 -3.85 13.92 -19.88
CA SER A 190 -4.49 12.70 -19.38
C SER A 190 -4.81 11.72 -20.52
N VAL A 191 -5.26 12.23 -21.68
CA VAL A 191 -5.48 11.41 -22.89
C VAL A 191 -4.17 10.85 -23.44
N ILE A 192 -3.08 11.65 -23.46
CA ILE A 192 -1.75 11.17 -23.85
C ILE A 192 -1.29 10.04 -22.91
N ARG A 193 -1.39 10.22 -21.59
CA ARG A 193 -1.00 9.20 -20.60
C ARG A 193 -1.80 7.91 -20.79
N TYR A 194 -3.10 8.02 -21.01
CA TYR A 194 -3.96 6.86 -21.27
C TYR A 194 -3.57 6.13 -22.56
N GLN A 195 -3.39 6.87 -23.67
CA GLN A 195 -2.95 6.32 -24.96
C GLN A 195 -1.58 5.65 -24.85
N MET A 196 -0.64 6.24 -24.09
CA MET A 196 0.66 5.64 -23.82
C MET A 196 0.53 4.36 -22.99
N ALA A 197 -0.28 4.37 -21.91
CA ALA A 197 -0.51 3.16 -21.10
C ALA A 197 -1.09 2.00 -21.91
N MET A 198 -2.02 2.28 -22.84
CA MET A 198 -2.57 1.26 -23.76
C MET A 198 -1.56 0.72 -24.78
N LYS A 199 -0.41 1.37 -24.92
CA LYS A 199 0.67 1.00 -25.85
C LYS A 199 1.94 0.58 -25.11
N GLU A 200 1.85 0.28 -23.81
CA GLU A 200 3.03 -0.01 -22.98
C GLU A 200 3.87 -1.16 -23.55
N ASP A 201 3.23 -2.21 -24.05
CA ASP A 201 3.91 -3.36 -24.67
C ASP A 201 4.67 -3.00 -25.95
N ASP A 202 4.29 -1.92 -26.66
CA ASP A 202 4.94 -1.48 -27.90
C ASP A 202 6.29 -0.80 -27.63
N TYR A 203 6.49 -0.23 -26.43
CA TYR A 203 7.70 0.49 -26.04
C TYR A 203 8.43 -0.08 -24.82
N THR A 204 7.99 -1.21 -24.28
CA THR A 204 8.70 -1.90 -23.21
C THR A 204 9.33 -3.20 -23.69
N TYR A 205 10.31 -3.68 -22.92
CA TYR A 205 10.84 -5.03 -23.05
C TYR A 205 11.09 -5.60 -21.66
N THR A 206 11.13 -6.93 -21.58
CA THR A 206 11.36 -7.62 -20.32
C THR A 206 12.86 -7.84 -20.08
N GLN A 207 13.33 -7.45 -18.90
CA GLN A 207 14.61 -7.83 -18.35
C GLN A 207 14.40 -8.73 -17.13
N THR A 208 14.93 -9.94 -17.16
CA THR A 208 14.83 -10.86 -16.02
C THR A 208 15.95 -10.60 -15.02
N LEU A 209 15.59 -10.35 -13.76
CA LEU A 209 16.50 -10.06 -12.66
C LEU A 209 16.49 -11.19 -11.62
N ARG A 210 17.62 -11.39 -10.94
CA ARG A 210 17.78 -12.38 -9.88
C ARG A 210 17.43 -11.77 -8.53
N VAL A 211 16.36 -12.21 -7.90
CA VAL A 211 15.87 -11.68 -6.61
C VAL A 211 16.13 -12.70 -5.50
N PHE A 212 16.91 -12.32 -4.49
CA PHE A 212 17.12 -13.08 -3.27
C PHE A 212 16.16 -12.61 -2.19
N ILE A 213 15.42 -13.56 -1.61
CA ILE A 213 14.53 -13.36 -0.47
C ILE A 213 15.05 -14.20 0.69
N GLY A 214 15.33 -13.59 1.84
CA GLY A 214 15.79 -14.28 3.04
C GLY A 214 14.94 -13.94 4.25
N THR A 215 14.68 -14.92 5.13
CA THR A 215 14.04 -14.70 6.43
C THR A 215 14.79 -15.42 7.55
N TRP A 216 14.90 -14.79 8.73
CA TRP A 216 15.45 -15.43 9.92
C TRP A 216 14.89 -14.85 11.22
N ASN A 217 14.25 -15.69 12.04
CA ASN A 217 14.00 -15.38 13.45
C ASN A 217 15.31 -15.55 14.24
N VAL A 218 15.83 -14.48 14.83
CA VAL A 218 17.15 -14.46 15.48
C VAL A 218 17.08 -14.57 17.01
N ASN A 219 15.88 -14.71 17.60
CA ASN A 219 15.69 -14.98 19.02
C ASN A 219 16.51 -14.03 19.95
N GLY A 220 16.51 -12.74 19.62
CA GLY A 220 17.19 -11.66 20.35
C GLY A 220 18.73 -11.70 20.29
N GLN A 221 19.31 -12.59 19.48
CA GLN A 221 20.75 -12.81 19.45
C GLN A 221 21.50 -11.75 18.62
N PRO A 222 22.74 -11.39 19.00
CA PRO A 222 23.63 -10.64 18.13
C PRO A 222 24.07 -11.45 16.91
N PRO A 223 24.50 -10.79 15.81
CA PRO A 223 25.14 -11.46 14.69
C PRO A 223 26.59 -11.86 15.02
N THR A 224 26.78 -12.93 15.79
CA THR A 224 28.12 -13.43 16.20
C THR A 224 28.77 -14.33 15.15
N VAL A 225 28.11 -14.56 14.01
CA VAL A 225 28.54 -15.45 12.93
C VAL A 225 28.48 -14.73 11.58
N SER A 226 29.33 -15.16 10.64
CA SER A 226 29.28 -14.67 9.26
C SER A 226 27.98 -15.10 8.59
N LEU A 227 27.34 -14.20 7.84
CA LEU A 227 26.12 -14.49 7.09
C LEU A 227 26.40 -14.92 5.64
N VAL A 228 27.67 -15.06 5.23
CA VAL A 228 28.06 -15.39 3.86
C VAL A 228 27.44 -16.70 3.39
N ASP A 229 27.45 -17.73 4.24
CA ASP A 229 26.87 -19.04 3.88
C ASP A 229 25.34 -18.97 3.69
N TRP A 230 24.69 -17.91 4.18
CA TRP A 230 23.27 -17.64 3.92
C TRP A 230 23.06 -16.75 2.70
N LEU A 231 23.66 -15.56 2.70
CA LEU A 231 23.37 -14.50 1.74
C LEU A 231 24.13 -14.64 0.41
N ALA A 232 25.27 -15.31 0.39
CA ALA A 232 26.15 -15.46 -0.76
C ALA A 232 26.51 -16.92 -1.06
N SER A 233 25.59 -17.85 -0.78
CA SER A 233 25.78 -19.30 -1.01
C SER A 233 25.63 -19.73 -2.48
N ASP A 234 25.11 -18.87 -3.35
CA ASP A 234 25.00 -19.14 -4.78
C ASP A 234 26.18 -18.53 -5.56
N PRO A 235 26.56 -19.11 -6.71
CA PRO A 235 27.67 -18.60 -7.51
C PRO A 235 27.39 -17.23 -8.16
N GLU A 236 26.12 -16.96 -8.48
CA GLU A 236 25.70 -15.75 -9.19
C GLU A 236 25.12 -14.71 -8.24
N PRO A 237 25.59 -13.44 -8.30
CA PRO A 237 25.10 -12.36 -7.45
C PRO A 237 23.62 -12.07 -7.74
N PRO A 238 22.77 -11.94 -6.71
CA PRO A 238 21.43 -11.40 -6.87
C PRO A 238 21.47 -9.94 -7.33
N ASP A 239 20.51 -9.53 -8.16
CA ASP A 239 20.25 -8.13 -8.53
C ASP A 239 19.58 -7.38 -7.38
N ILE A 240 18.71 -8.06 -6.65
CA ILE A 240 17.93 -7.53 -5.53
C ILE A 240 18.06 -8.49 -4.34
N TYR A 241 18.23 -7.93 -3.15
CA TYR A 241 18.12 -8.63 -1.89
C TYR A 241 16.96 -8.05 -1.07
N ALA A 242 16.10 -8.92 -0.53
CA ALA A 242 15.18 -8.58 0.55
C ALA A 242 15.43 -9.54 1.72
N ILE A 243 15.92 -9.01 2.85
CA ILE A 243 16.26 -9.79 4.05
C ILE A 243 15.36 -9.35 5.21
N GLY A 244 14.53 -10.27 5.69
CA GLY A 244 13.71 -10.09 6.88
C GLY A 244 14.27 -10.77 8.11
N PHE A 245 14.16 -10.08 9.24
CA PHE A 245 14.44 -10.62 10.56
C PHE A 245 13.20 -10.54 11.45
N GLN A 246 13.09 -11.49 12.37
CA GLN A 246 12.11 -11.47 13.46
C GLN A 246 12.84 -11.66 14.79
N GLU A 247 12.24 -11.17 15.88
CA GLU A 247 12.86 -11.18 17.22
C GLU A 247 14.26 -10.57 17.25
N LEU A 248 14.48 -9.49 16.50
CA LEU A 248 15.78 -8.80 16.45
C LEU A 248 16.27 -8.39 17.85
N ASP A 249 15.33 -7.94 18.69
CA ASP A 249 15.55 -7.60 20.09
C ASP A 249 14.31 -7.99 20.92
N LEU A 250 14.54 -8.71 22.02
CA LEU A 250 13.52 -9.14 22.98
C LEU A 250 13.53 -8.30 24.26
N GLY A 251 14.40 -7.29 24.33
CA GLY A 251 14.51 -6.34 25.44
C GLY A 251 13.27 -5.47 25.60
N LYS A 252 12.99 -5.10 26.85
CA LYS A 252 11.84 -4.22 27.19
C LYS A 252 11.94 -2.85 26.53
N GLU A 253 13.15 -2.33 26.34
CA GLU A 253 13.41 -1.04 25.72
C GLU A 253 13.04 -1.02 24.23
N ALA A 254 13.44 -2.04 23.48
CA ALA A 254 13.03 -2.20 22.08
C ALA A 254 11.50 -2.30 21.93
N PHE A 255 10.82 -2.91 22.90
CA PHE A 255 9.36 -2.98 22.92
C PHE A 255 8.67 -1.65 23.24
N LEU A 256 9.20 -0.87 24.21
CA LEU A 256 8.57 0.37 24.67
C LEU A 256 8.96 1.61 23.85
N PHE A 257 10.23 1.70 23.46
CA PHE A 257 10.83 2.90 22.87
C PHE A 257 11.25 2.71 21.41
N ASN A 258 11.16 1.48 20.88
CA ASN A 258 11.57 1.13 19.52
C ASN A 258 13.04 1.51 19.21
N GLU A 259 13.90 1.62 20.22
CA GLU A 259 15.34 1.86 20.11
C GLU A 259 16.10 0.57 20.42
N THR A 260 17.11 0.23 19.61
CA THR A 260 17.96 -0.94 19.85
C THR A 260 19.27 -0.84 19.06
N PRO A 261 20.43 -1.20 19.65
CA PRO A 261 21.67 -1.33 18.90
C PRO A 261 21.64 -2.49 17.90
N ARG A 262 20.73 -3.46 18.09
CA ARG A 262 20.62 -4.66 17.24
C ARG A 262 20.31 -4.34 15.78
N GLU A 263 19.61 -3.23 15.52
CA GLU A 263 19.33 -2.76 14.15
C GLU A 263 20.64 -2.52 13.38
N GLU A 264 21.57 -1.78 13.98
CA GLU A 264 22.84 -1.44 13.34
C GLU A 264 23.75 -2.66 13.22
N GLU A 265 23.85 -3.47 14.28
CA GLU A 265 24.66 -4.69 14.28
C GLU A 265 24.27 -5.64 13.14
N TRP A 266 22.98 -5.96 13.04
CA TRP A 266 22.48 -6.86 12.00
C TRP A 266 22.56 -6.26 10.61
N LYS A 267 22.33 -4.93 10.46
CA LYS A 267 22.52 -4.25 9.18
C LYS A 267 23.96 -4.36 8.70
N GLN A 268 24.94 -4.13 9.57
CA GLN A 268 26.36 -4.24 9.21
C GLN A 268 26.77 -5.68 8.88
N ALA A 269 26.28 -6.66 9.65
CA ALA A 269 26.51 -8.07 9.36
C ALA A 269 25.96 -8.49 7.99
N VAL A 270 24.78 -7.98 7.61
CA VAL A 270 24.21 -8.19 6.27
C VAL A 270 25.10 -7.54 5.20
N ILE A 271 25.46 -6.27 5.35
CA ILE A 271 26.31 -5.54 4.38
C ILE A 271 27.63 -6.28 4.14
N ALA A 272 28.26 -6.78 5.21
CA ALA A 272 29.52 -7.52 5.13
C ALA A 272 29.40 -8.88 4.42
N ALA A 273 28.19 -9.43 4.32
CA ALA A 273 27.93 -10.77 3.77
C ALA A 273 27.19 -10.76 2.42
N LEU A 274 26.84 -9.58 1.88
CA LEU A 274 26.30 -9.47 0.52
C LEU A 274 27.30 -10.04 -0.49
N HIS A 275 26.77 -10.53 -1.62
CA HIS A 275 27.58 -11.29 -2.57
C HIS A 275 28.80 -10.51 -3.09
N PRO A 276 30.03 -11.06 -3.00
CA PRO A 276 31.26 -10.29 -3.22
C PRO A 276 31.49 -9.90 -4.69
N LYS A 277 30.82 -10.57 -5.64
CA LYS A 277 30.91 -10.25 -7.08
C LYS A 277 30.10 -9.03 -7.52
N ALA A 278 29.39 -8.36 -6.62
CA ALA A 278 28.63 -7.15 -6.95
C ALA A 278 28.66 -6.12 -5.82
N GLN A 279 28.46 -4.86 -6.18
CA GLN A 279 28.29 -3.77 -5.21
C GLN A 279 26.81 -3.46 -5.05
N TYR A 280 26.37 -3.25 -3.82
CA TYR A 280 24.97 -3.06 -3.47
C TYR A 280 24.72 -1.70 -2.84
N HIS A 281 23.53 -1.14 -3.09
CA HIS A 281 23.01 0.04 -2.41
C HIS A 281 21.78 -0.36 -1.59
N LYS A 282 21.69 0.18 -0.37
CA LYS A 282 20.50 0.03 0.47
C LYS A 282 19.37 0.88 -0.10
N VAL A 283 18.25 0.25 -0.45
CA VAL A 283 17.03 0.93 -0.88
C VAL A 283 16.21 1.38 0.33
N SER A 284 15.97 0.46 1.28
CA SER A 284 15.16 0.75 2.46
C SER A 284 15.55 -0.13 3.65
N LEU A 285 15.33 0.40 4.84
CA LEU A 285 15.33 -0.31 6.10
C LEU A 285 14.05 0.10 6.83
N VAL A 286 13.24 -0.87 7.23
CA VAL A 286 12.06 -0.64 8.07
C VAL A 286 12.06 -1.60 9.25
N ARG A 287 11.71 -1.12 10.44
CA ARG A 287 11.63 -1.92 11.65
C ARG A 287 10.40 -1.59 12.49
N LEU A 288 9.81 -2.63 13.07
CA LEU A 288 8.77 -2.57 14.07
C LEU A 288 9.14 -3.52 15.21
N VAL A 289 9.60 -2.96 16.35
CA VAL A 289 10.11 -3.73 17.49
C VAL A 289 11.20 -4.71 17.02
N GLY A 290 10.91 -6.02 17.02
CA GLY A 290 11.84 -7.07 16.62
C GLY A 290 11.70 -7.52 15.15
N MET A 291 10.78 -6.96 14.37
CA MET A 291 10.66 -7.25 12.93
C MET A 291 11.43 -6.21 12.13
N MET A 292 12.39 -6.62 11.32
CA MET A 292 13.18 -5.73 10.47
C MET A 292 13.21 -6.24 9.03
N LEU A 293 13.10 -5.35 8.04
CA LEU A 293 13.25 -5.69 6.63
C LEU A 293 14.27 -4.74 5.99
N LEU A 294 15.26 -5.34 5.34
CA LEU A 294 16.31 -4.67 4.59
C LEU A 294 16.14 -4.99 3.10
N VAL A 295 16.15 -3.97 2.26
CA VAL A 295 16.13 -4.14 0.80
C VAL A 295 17.38 -3.49 0.20
N PHE A 296 18.11 -4.26 -0.60
CA PHE A 296 19.27 -3.80 -1.36
C PHE A 296 19.10 -4.11 -2.84
N VAL A 297 19.71 -3.28 -3.68
CA VAL A 297 19.82 -3.52 -5.13
C VAL A 297 21.26 -3.38 -5.56
N GLN A 298 21.66 -4.05 -6.64
CA GLN A 298 22.97 -3.79 -7.24
C GLN A 298 23.08 -2.32 -7.64
N LYS A 299 24.29 -1.76 -7.52
CA LYS A 299 24.61 -0.34 -7.70
C LYS A 299 24.08 0.23 -9.02
N HIS A 300 24.14 -0.55 -10.11
CA HIS A 300 23.72 -0.08 -11.43
C HIS A 300 22.19 -0.03 -11.59
N HIS A 301 21.42 -0.76 -10.77
CA HIS A 301 19.95 -0.70 -10.76
C HIS A 301 19.40 0.50 -9.99
N MET A 302 20.20 1.08 -9.09
CA MET A 302 19.74 2.15 -8.17
C MET A 302 19.17 3.37 -8.92
N ALA A 303 19.71 3.71 -10.10
CA ALA A 303 19.22 4.82 -10.91
C ALA A 303 17.78 4.62 -11.43
N TYR A 304 17.28 3.39 -11.42
CA TYR A 304 15.96 3.02 -11.91
C TYR A 304 14.97 2.70 -10.77
N VAL A 305 15.44 2.72 -9.52
CA VAL A 305 14.59 2.56 -8.34
C VAL A 305 13.85 3.86 -8.05
N ARG A 306 12.52 3.78 -7.97
CA ARG A 306 11.62 4.92 -7.76
C ARG A 306 10.54 4.60 -6.74
N SER A 307 9.86 5.64 -6.28
CA SER A 307 8.61 5.52 -5.53
C SER A 307 8.73 4.58 -4.31
N VAL A 308 9.84 4.67 -3.57
CA VAL A 308 10.11 3.82 -2.41
C VAL A 308 9.27 4.29 -1.23
N ALA A 309 8.56 3.37 -0.58
CA ALA A 309 7.87 3.62 0.68
C ALA A 309 7.90 2.39 1.58
N SER A 310 7.77 2.63 2.88
CA SER A 310 7.76 1.58 3.90
C SER A 310 6.58 1.77 4.84
N GLU A 311 6.00 0.67 5.30
CA GLU A 311 4.87 0.68 6.22
C GLU A 311 5.05 -0.37 7.32
N THR A 312 4.44 -0.15 8.48
CA THR A 312 4.47 -1.08 9.61
C THR A 312 3.07 -1.30 10.17
N VAL A 313 2.73 -2.55 10.49
CA VAL A 313 1.44 -2.92 11.09
C VAL A 313 1.70 -3.82 12.28
N GLY A 314 1.38 -3.34 13.48
CA GLY A 314 1.40 -4.16 14.69
C GLY A 314 0.08 -4.92 14.86
N THR A 315 0.16 -6.22 15.11
CA THR A 315 -0.98 -7.12 15.35
C THR A 315 -0.88 -7.85 16.68
N GLY A 316 0.11 -7.53 17.52
CA GLY A 316 0.39 -8.25 18.77
C GLY A 316 -0.60 -7.97 19.90
N ILE A 317 -0.09 -7.51 21.04
CA ILE A 317 -0.93 -7.20 22.21
C ILE A 317 -2.03 -6.21 21.79
N MET A 318 -3.28 -6.49 22.19
CA MET A 318 -4.49 -5.74 21.82
C MET A 318 -4.72 -5.59 20.29
N GLY A 319 -4.11 -6.45 19.46
CA GLY A 319 -4.21 -6.37 18.00
C GLY A 319 -3.48 -5.16 17.38
N LYS A 320 -2.66 -4.45 18.17
CA LYS A 320 -2.04 -3.18 17.76
C LYS A 320 -0.54 -3.07 18.04
N MET A 321 -0.04 -3.77 19.07
CA MET A 321 1.36 -3.64 19.47
C MET A 321 2.30 -4.36 18.50
N GLY A 322 3.53 -3.85 18.39
CA GLY A 322 4.51 -4.30 17.40
C GLY A 322 5.27 -5.59 17.71
N ASN A 323 4.94 -6.31 18.80
CA ASN A 323 5.59 -7.60 19.11
C ASN A 323 5.21 -8.74 18.14
N LYS A 324 4.17 -8.54 17.35
CA LYS A 324 3.73 -9.34 16.19
C LYS A 324 3.18 -8.40 15.13
N GLY A 325 3.12 -8.85 13.89
CA GLY A 325 2.57 -8.08 12.77
C GLY A 325 3.44 -8.17 11.53
N GLY A 326 3.60 -7.05 10.83
CA GLY A 326 4.41 -7.01 9.61
C GLY A 326 5.02 -5.64 9.32
N VAL A 327 6.15 -5.68 8.61
CA VAL A 327 6.79 -4.51 8.01
C VAL A 327 6.87 -4.73 6.50
N SER A 328 6.61 -3.69 5.73
CA SER A 328 6.55 -3.77 4.27
C SER A 328 7.40 -2.69 3.63
N VAL A 329 8.07 -3.03 2.54
CA VAL A 329 8.76 -2.07 1.67
C VAL A 329 8.20 -2.24 0.26
N ARG A 330 7.83 -1.14 -0.37
CA ARG A 330 7.50 -1.11 -1.78
C ARG A 330 8.48 -0.25 -2.56
N MET A 331 8.68 -0.60 -3.82
CA MET A 331 9.46 0.20 -4.77
C MET A 331 8.96 -0.03 -6.20
N GLU A 332 9.28 0.89 -7.10
CA GLU A 332 9.30 0.64 -8.54
C GLU A 332 10.73 0.42 -8.98
N LEU A 333 10.97 -0.63 -9.76
CA LEU A 333 12.21 -0.82 -10.48
C LEU A 333 11.88 -0.84 -11.98
N HIS A 334 12.42 0.13 -12.71
CA HIS A 334 11.95 0.46 -14.05
C HIS A 334 10.42 0.67 -14.05
N ASN A 335 9.65 -0.10 -14.82
CA ASN A 335 8.19 0.01 -14.92
C ASN A 335 7.44 -1.16 -14.23
N THR A 336 8.11 -1.84 -13.29
CA THR A 336 7.51 -2.90 -12.46
C THR A 336 7.48 -2.47 -11.00
N SER A 337 6.32 -2.59 -10.38
CA SER A 337 6.10 -2.32 -8.96
C SER A 337 6.28 -3.60 -8.13
N ILE A 338 7.12 -3.51 -7.08
CA ILE A 338 7.52 -4.64 -6.25
C ILE A 338 7.23 -4.31 -4.79
N CYS A 339 6.60 -5.25 -4.07
CA CYS A 339 6.36 -5.15 -2.63
C CYS A 339 6.97 -6.34 -1.90
N PHE A 340 7.73 -6.06 -0.84
CA PHE A 340 8.31 -7.04 0.07
C PHE A 340 7.64 -6.90 1.42
N VAL A 341 7.16 -8.00 1.99
CA VAL A 341 6.49 -8.03 3.29
C VAL A 341 7.22 -9.01 4.19
N ASN A 342 7.72 -8.54 5.32
CA ASN A 342 8.24 -9.38 6.39
C ASN A 342 7.21 -9.41 7.54
N SER A 343 6.80 -10.60 7.99
CA SER A 343 5.86 -10.72 9.11
C SER A 343 6.34 -11.66 10.21
N HIS A 344 5.89 -11.37 11.44
CA HIS A 344 5.99 -12.27 12.58
C HIS A 344 4.58 -12.47 13.14
N LEU A 345 3.96 -13.61 12.81
CA LEU A 345 2.57 -13.91 13.18
C LEU A 345 2.47 -14.58 14.55
N ALA A 346 1.25 -14.63 15.11
CA ALA A 346 0.99 -15.21 16.43
C ALA A 346 1.57 -16.62 16.61
N ALA A 347 2.20 -16.83 17.77
CA ALA A 347 2.83 -18.10 18.15
C ALA A 347 1.81 -19.09 18.74
N HIS A 348 2.28 -20.29 19.11
CA HIS A 348 1.51 -21.42 19.67
C HIS A 348 0.71 -22.20 18.63
N VAL A 349 0.62 -23.52 18.81
CA VAL A 349 0.05 -24.42 17.79
C VAL A 349 -1.46 -24.20 17.64
N GLU A 350 -2.13 -23.87 18.73
CA GLU A 350 -3.58 -23.67 18.83
C GLU A 350 -4.05 -22.39 18.11
N GLU A 351 -3.16 -21.42 17.87
CA GLU A 351 -3.52 -20.05 17.45
C GLU A 351 -3.50 -19.85 15.93
N PHE A 352 -3.91 -20.83 15.13
CA PHE A 352 -3.86 -20.69 13.66
C PHE A 352 -4.93 -19.73 13.13
N GLU A 353 -6.13 -19.67 13.73
CA GLU A 353 -7.11 -18.63 13.35
C GLU A 353 -6.60 -17.23 13.66
N ARG A 354 -5.84 -17.08 14.76
CA ARG A 354 -5.19 -15.81 15.07
C ARG A 354 -4.10 -15.47 14.06
N ARG A 355 -3.30 -16.43 13.59
CA ARG A 355 -2.36 -16.20 12.47
C ARG A 355 -3.08 -15.79 11.19
N ASN A 356 -4.23 -16.39 10.89
CA ASN A 356 -5.06 -15.97 9.76
C ASN A 356 -5.51 -14.51 9.91
N GLN A 357 -5.97 -14.14 11.11
CA GLN A 357 -6.38 -12.77 11.39
C GLN A 357 -5.21 -11.78 11.28
N ASP A 358 -4.04 -12.12 11.82
CA ASP A 358 -2.83 -11.30 11.69
C ASP A 358 -2.49 -11.04 10.21
N PHE A 359 -2.58 -12.08 9.36
CA PHE A 359 -2.40 -11.93 7.90
C PHE A 359 -3.41 -10.96 7.28
N HIS A 360 -4.70 -11.08 7.61
CA HIS A 360 -5.74 -10.19 7.10
C HIS A 360 -5.59 -8.74 7.60
N ASP A 361 -5.19 -8.57 8.86
CA ASP A 361 -4.91 -7.26 9.45
C ASP A 361 -3.74 -6.57 8.74
N ILE A 362 -2.65 -7.29 8.47
CA ILE A 362 -1.51 -6.76 7.71
C ILE A 362 -1.97 -6.36 6.30
N CYS A 363 -2.69 -7.24 5.59
CA CYS A 363 -3.18 -6.95 4.25
C CYS A 363 -4.10 -5.71 4.18
N SER A 364 -4.96 -5.53 5.18
CA SER A 364 -5.98 -4.47 5.19
C SER A 364 -5.45 -3.14 5.72
N ARG A 365 -4.46 -3.15 6.62
CA ARG A 365 -3.94 -1.96 7.30
C ARG A 365 -2.67 -1.41 6.66
N THR A 366 -1.92 -2.21 5.92
CA THR A 366 -0.79 -1.69 5.13
C THR A 366 -1.31 -0.81 4.00
N SER A 367 -0.95 0.48 4.04
CA SER A 367 -1.44 1.49 3.11
C SER A 367 -0.32 2.48 2.78
N PHE A 368 0.29 2.35 1.60
CA PHE A 368 1.30 3.29 1.12
C PHE A 368 0.63 4.58 0.64
N THR A 369 0.65 5.61 1.49
CA THR A 369 -0.09 6.88 1.31
C THR A 369 0.56 7.85 0.33
N MET A 370 1.76 7.56 -0.17
CA MET A 370 2.41 8.36 -1.22
C MET A 370 1.64 8.34 -2.56
N PHE A 371 0.68 7.42 -2.73
CA PHE A 371 -0.17 7.31 -3.90
C PHE A 371 -1.59 7.82 -3.59
N LEU A 372 -2.27 8.29 -4.62
CA LEU A 372 -3.69 8.63 -4.55
C LEU A 372 -4.45 7.89 -5.67
N PRO A 373 -5.36 6.94 -5.33
CA PRO A 373 -5.62 6.43 -3.98
C PRO A 373 -4.39 5.72 -3.37
N PRO A 374 -4.29 5.60 -2.02
CA PRO A 374 -3.23 4.83 -1.38
C PRO A 374 -3.20 3.40 -1.91
N LYS A 375 -1.99 2.87 -2.09
CA LYS A 375 -1.80 1.48 -2.54
C LYS A 375 -1.66 0.55 -1.34
N GLY A 376 -2.36 -0.57 -1.35
CA GLY A 376 -2.11 -1.70 -0.44
C GLY A 376 -1.05 -2.64 -0.99
N ILE A 377 -0.73 -3.69 -0.23
CA ILE A 377 0.21 -4.75 -0.65
C ILE A 377 -0.23 -5.34 -1.99
N LYS A 378 -1.54 -5.58 -2.15
CA LYS A 378 -2.09 -6.28 -3.31
C LYS A 378 -2.08 -5.48 -4.63
N ASP A 379 -1.73 -4.20 -4.59
CA ASP A 379 -1.77 -3.30 -5.76
C ASP A 379 -0.41 -3.22 -6.49
N HIS A 380 0.45 -4.22 -6.28
CA HIS A 380 1.78 -4.33 -6.88
C HIS A 380 1.85 -5.51 -7.84
N ASP A 381 2.64 -5.35 -8.91
CA ASP A 381 2.85 -6.38 -9.94
C ASP A 381 3.46 -7.65 -9.32
N GLN A 382 4.44 -7.46 -8.43
CA GLN A 382 5.15 -8.53 -7.75
C GLN A 382 5.11 -8.32 -6.25
N VAL A 383 4.71 -9.35 -5.51
CA VAL A 383 4.71 -9.36 -4.05
C VAL A 383 5.51 -10.57 -3.57
N TYR A 384 6.48 -10.33 -2.69
CA TYR A 384 7.19 -11.37 -1.94
C TYR A 384 6.84 -11.23 -0.46
N TRP A 385 6.28 -12.28 0.12
CA TRP A 385 5.93 -12.33 1.52
C TRP A 385 6.81 -13.35 2.23
N LEU A 386 7.53 -12.92 3.25
CA LEU A 386 8.48 -13.73 4.00
C LEU A 386 8.25 -13.54 5.50
N GLY A 387 8.78 -14.45 6.31
CA GLY A 387 8.83 -14.24 7.75
C GLY A 387 8.69 -15.52 8.58
N ASP A 388 8.68 -15.33 9.89
CA ASP A 388 8.20 -16.33 10.85
C ASP A 388 6.67 -16.26 10.88
N LEU A 389 6.05 -17.08 10.02
CA LEU A 389 4.60 -17.18 9.91
C LEU A 389 4.01 -18.03 11.04
N ASN A 390 4.85 -18.69 11.85
CA ASN A 390 4.49 -19.43 13.05
C ASN A 390 3.45 -20.56 12.90
N TYR A 391 3.06 -20.94 11.68
CA TYR A 391 2.24 -22.12 11.46
C TYR A 391 3.00 -23.39 11.85
N ARG A 392 2.26 -24.35 12.44
CA ARG A 392 2.82 -25.54 13.07
C ARG A 392 2.28 -26.81 12.40
N ILE A 393 2.81 -27.94 12.85
CA ILE A 393 2.26 -29.26 12.53
C ILE A 393 1.16 -29.57 13.54
N THR A 394 -0.07 -29.79 13.06
CA THR A 394 -1.21 -30.23 13.89
C THR A 394 -1.31 -31.74 13.94
N GLU A 395 -1.98 -32.27 14.96
CA GLU A 395 -2.48 -33.66 15.02
C GLU A 395 -1.46 -34.81 14.96
N LEU A 396 -0.17 -34.54 14.70
CA LEU A 396 0.91 -35.52 14.74
C LEU A 396 1.69 -35.45 16.07
N ASP A 397 1.95 -36.62 16.66
CA ASP A 397 2.83 -36.74 17.84
C ASP A 397 4.24 -36.21 17.49
N PRO A 398 4.86 -35.35 18.33
CA PRO A 398 6.18 -34.80 18.08
C PRO A 398 7.26 -35.86 17.79
N ARG A 399 7.16 -37.07 18.36
CA ARG A 399 8.10 -38.17 18.10
C ARG A 399 7.95 -38.70 16.67
N VAL A 400 6.72 -38.83 16.18
CA VAL A 400 6.43 -39.25 14.81
C VAL A 400 6.91 -38.19 13.81
N VAL A 401 6.72 -36.90 14.14
CA VAL A 401 7.28 -35.80 13.33
C VAL A 401 8.79 -35.91 13.24
N LYS A 402 9.48 -36.08 14.38
CA LYS A 402 10.94 -36.24 14.43
C LYS A 402 11.39 -37.46 13.62
N GLU A 403 10.70 -38.60 13.72
CA GLU A 403 11.02 -39.82 12.95
C GLU A 403 10.96 -39.60 11.44
N PHE A 404 9.85 -39.02 10.93
CA PHE A 404 9.73 -38.72 9.50
C PHE A 404 10.78 -37.71 9.02
N VAL A 405 11.09 -36.70 9.83
CA VAL A 405 12.10 -35.68 9.52
C VAL A 405 13.51 -36.28 9.48
N GLU A 406 13.83 -37.21 10.39
CA GLU A 406 15.12 -37.93 10.37
C GLU A 406 15.27 -38.80 9.12
N GLN A 407 14.17 -39.42 8.67
CA GLN A 407 14.11 -40.17 7.40
C GLN A 407 14.10 -39.29 6.15
N ARG A 408 14.12 -37.95 6.30
CA ARG A 408 13.97 -36.96 5.21
C ARG A 408 12.68 -37.14 4.41
N ASN A 409 11.66 -37.73 5.02
CA ASN A 409 10.36 -37.96 4.43
C ASN A 409 9.37 -36.90 4.93
N TYR A 410 9.46 -35.69 4.36
CA TYR A 410 8.68 -34.54 4.85
C TYR A 410 7.22 -34.56 4.41
N ARG A 411 6.89 -35.25 3.32
CA ARG A 411 5.57 -35.20 2.69
C ARG A 411 4.41 -35.59 3.64
N PRO A 412 4.49 -36.69 4.42
CA PRO A 412 3.46 -37.03 5.39
C PRO A 412 3.26 -35.94 6.45
N VAL A 413 4.35 -35.32 6.92
CA VAL A 413 4.29 -34.24 7.93
C VAL A 413 3.66 -32.97 7.34
N LEU A 414 4.00 -32.63 6.09
CA LEU A 414 3.48 -31.45 5.40
C LEU A 414 1.98 -31.52 5.07
N GLU A 415 1.33 -32.68 5.14
CA GLU A 415 -0.14 -32.75 5.06
C GLU A 415 -0.82 -32.19 6.32
N TYR A 416 -0.08 -32.15 7.42
CA TYR A 416 -0.49 -31.60 8.72
C TYR A 416 0.09 -30.20 8.99
N ASP A 417 0.78 -29.61 8.01
CA ASP A 417 1.25 -28.22 8.09
C ASP A 417 0.05 -27.27 8.00
N GLN A 418 -0.19 -26.50 9.06
CA GLN A 418 -1.34 -25.60 9.13
C GLN A 418 -1.34 -24.57 8.00
N LEU A 419 -0.18 -24.01 7.61
CA LEU A 419 -0.15 -23.03 6.51
C LEU A 419 -0.64 -23.67 5.21
N ARG A 420 -0.18 -24.88 4.88
CA ARG A 420 -0.68 -25.63 3.71
C ARG A 420 -2.17 -25.90 3.78
N GLN A 421 -2.70 -26.26 4.94
CA GLN A 421 -4.15 -26.49 5.10
C GLN A 421 -4.96 -25.21 4.89
N GLN A 422 -4.57 -24.12 5.57
CA GLN A 422 -5.24 -22.82 5.48
C GLN A 422 -5.13 -22.21 4.07
N HIS A 423 -3.95 -22.31 3.44
CA HIS A 423 -3.72 -21.86 2.06
C HIS A 423 -4.56 -22.67 1.04
N ARG A 424 -4.67 -23.99 1.20
CA ARG A 424 -5.51 -24.87 0.34
C ARG A 424 -6.99 -24.52 0.45
N GLN A 425 -7.44 -24.16 1.65
CA GLN A 425 -8.79 -23.67 1.91
C GLN A 425 -9.01 -22.22 1.47
N LYS A 426 -7.96 -21.54 0.97
CA LYS A 426 -7.96 -20.13 0.54
C LYS A 426 -8.38 -19.16 1.65
N THR A 427 -8.21 -19.53 2.92
CA THR A 427 -8.47 -18.64 4.06
C THR A 427 -7.38 -17.58 4.16
N VAL A 428 -6.14 -17.94 3.87
CA VAL A 428 -4.98 -17.05 3.85
C VAL A 428 -4.21 -17.19 2.55
N PHE A 429 -3.43 -16.15 2.21
CA PHE A 429 -2.51 -16.17 1.07
C PHE A 429 -3.17 -16.58 -0.27
N ALA A 430 -4.47 -16.32 -0.45
CA ALA A 430 -5.15 -16.63 -1.70
C ALA A 430 -4.46 -15.94 -2.90
N GLY A 431 -4.10 -16.75 -3.90
CA GLY A 431 -3.37 -16.29 -5.09
C GLY A 431 -1.85 -16.24 -4.93
N TYR A 432 -1.31 -16.49 -3.74
CA TYR A 432 0.12 -16.67 -3.56
C TYR A 432 0.53 -18.11 -3.93
N THR A 433 1.81 -18.27 -4.22
CA THR A 433 2.46 -19.56 -4.42
C THR A 433 3.55 -19.74 -3.38
N GLU A 434 3.74 -20.98 -2.92
CA GLU A 434 4.88 -21.38 -2.12
C GLU A 434 5.64 -22.50 -2.87
N GLY A 435 6.97 -22.48 -2.76
CA GLY A 435 7.84 -23.49 -3.33
C GLY A 435 7.68 -24.85 -2.67
N GLU A 436 8.12 -25.90 -3.36
CA GLU A 436 8.20 -27.22 -2.73
C GLU A 436 9.21 -27.19 -1.57
N ILE A 437 8.76 -27.63 -0.39
CA ILE A 437 9.60 -27.73 0.80
C ILE A 437 10.36 -29.05 0.75
N THR A 438 11.67 -28.94 0.52
CA THR A 438 12.61 -30.08 0.44
C THR A 438 13.66 -30.05 1.55
N PHE A 439 13.49 -29.17 2.54
CA PHE A 439 14.41 -28.96 3.66
C PHE A 439 13.75 -29.29 5.01
N ARG A 440 14.57 -29.58 6.02
CA ARG A 440 14.12 -29.89 7.39
C ARG A 440 13.35 -28.71 8.01
N PRO A 441 12.41 -28.96 8.94
CA PRO A 441 11.78 -27.92 9.75
C PRO A 441 12.81 -26.95 10.33
N THR A 442 12.46 -25.66 10.36
CA THR A 442 13.39 -24.59 10.76
C THR A 442 13.26 -24.24 12.23
N TYR A 443 12.26 -24.77 12.93
CA TYR A 443 11.98 -24.60 14.35
C TYR A 443 11.65 -25.95 14.98
N LYS A 444 11.91 -26.25 16.26
CA LYS A 444 12.68 -25.48 17.25
C LYS A 444 13.96 -26.26 17.60
N TYR A 445 15.09 -25.58 17.54
CA TYR A 445 16.40 -26.14 17.89
C TYR A 445 16.87 -25.63 19.25
N ASP A 446 17.75 -26.38 19.92
CA ASP A 446 18.52 -25.83 21.03
C ASP A 446 19.59 -24.87 20.47
N PRO A 447 19.63 -23.59 20.91
CA PRO A 447 20.58 -22.61 20.39
C PRO A 447 22.03 -23.10 20.47
N GLY A 448 22.78 -22.90 19.39
CA GLY A 448 24.16 -23.35 19.23
C GLY A 448 24.30 -24.76 18.64
N THR A 449 23.20 -25.49 18.44
CA THR A 449 23.21 -26.91 18.03
C THR A 449 22.35 -27.18 16.79
N ASP A 450 22.35 -28.45 16.35
CA ASP A 450 21.39 -28.98 15.37
C ASP A 450 20.39 -29.96 16.03
N GLU A 451 20.37 -29.99 17.37
CA GLU A 451 19.47 -30.83 18.16
C GLU A 451 18.11 -30.15 18.33
N TRP A 452 17.06 -30.98 18.36
CA TRP A 452 15.70 -30.50 18.63
C TRP A 452 15.55 -30.05 20.08
N ASP A 453 14.63 -29.11 20.31
CA ASP A 453 14.26 -28.57 21.63
C ASP A 453 14.25 -29.64 22.74
N SER A 454 15.27 -29.61 23.60
CA SER A 454 15.41 -30.53 24.75
C SER A 454 14.76 -29.99 26.02
N SER A 455 14.12 -28.82 25.95
CA SER A 455 13.42 -28.23 27.11
C SER A 455 12.23 -29.08 27.52
N GLU A 456 11.69 -28.84 28.72
CA GLU A 456 10.47 -29.49 29.22
C GLU A 456 9.27 -29.31 28.27
N LYS A 457 9.28 -28.26 27.43
CA LYS A 457 8.22 -28.00 26.46
C LYS A 457 8.29 -28.92 25.24
N ASN A 458 9.46 -29.50 24.95
CA ASN A 458 9.73 -30.48 23.88
C ASN A 458 8.92 -30.20 22.61
N ARG A 459 9.06 -28.99 22.05
CA ARG A 459 8.20 -28.53 20.97
C ARG A 459 8.38 -29.40 19.73
N ALA A 460 7.27 -29.71 19.06
CA ALA A 460 7.31 -30.37 17.77
C ALA A 460 8.07 -29.51 16.74
N PRO A 461 8.90 -30.12 15.89
CA PRO A 461 9.49 -29.43 14.75
C PRO A 461 8.42 -28.83 13.83
N ALA A 462 8.64 -27.63 13.30
CA ALA A 462 7.72 -26.94 12.40
C ALA A 462 8.46 -26.09 11.34
N TRP A 463 7.82 -25.90 10.18
CA TRP A 463 8.23 -24.93 9.17
C TRP A 463 7.56 -23.58 9.47
N CYS A 464 8.08 -22.90 10.50
CA CYS A 464 7.63 -21.58 10.90
C CYS A 464 8.04 -20.51 9.89
N ASP A 465 9.26 -20.63 9.35
CA ASP A 465 9.90 -19.64 8.50
C ASP A 465 9.61 -19.91 7.02
N ARG A 466 8.87 -19.02 6.35
CA ARG A 466 8.29 -19.28 5.02
C ARG A 466 8.49 -18.13 4.06
N ILE A 467 8.50 -18.44 2.76
CA ILE A 467 8.56 -17.47 1.68
C ILE A 467 7.51 -17.82 0.62
N LEU A 468 6.58 -16.90 0.40
CA LEU A 468 5.51 -16.98 -0.58
C LEU A 468 5.63 -15.81 -1.56
N TRP A 469 5.09 -15.96 -2.76
CA TRP A 469 5.06 -14.89 -3.74
C TRP A 469 3.75 -14.83 -4.52
N ARG A 470 3.44 -13.67 -5.09
CA ARG A 470 2.28 -13.45 -5.94
C ARG A 470 2.63 -12.44 -7.03
N GLY A 471 2.20 -12.73 -8.25
CA GLY A 471 2.48 -11.91 -9.43
C GLY A 471 2.87 -12.77 -10.61
N GLU A 472 3.06 -12.12 -11.76
CA GLU A 472 3.48 -12.77 -13.00
C GLU A 472 4.98 -12.57 -13.26
N GLY A 473 5.56 -13.41 -14.12
CA GLY A 473 6.97 -13.30 -14.51
C GLY A 473 7.96 -13.67 -13.39
N MET A 474 7.52 -14.40 -12.37
CA MET A 474 8.34 -14.80 -11.23
C MET A 474 8.56 -16.32 -11.25
N LYS A 475 9.80 -16.77 -11.42
CA LYS A 475 10.18 -18.17 -11.39
C LYS A 475 11.12 -18.45 -10.23
N GLN A 476 10.67 -19.23 -9.26
CA GLN A 476 11.54 -19.70 -8.18
C GLN A 476 12.60 -20.68 -8.73
N LEU A 477 13.86 -20.42 -8.41
CA LEU A 477 15.00 -21.29 -8.71
C LEU A 477 15.36 -22.18 -7.53
N THR A 478 15.33 -21.61 -6.33
CA THR A 478 15.76 -22.30 -5.11
C THR A 478 14.86 -21.93 -3.95
N TYR A 479 14.61 -22.89 -3.05
CA TYR A 479 13.98 -22.69 -1.75
C TYR A 479 14.63 -23.63 -0.74
N ARG A 480 15.32 -23.09 0.26
CA ARG A 480 16.19 -23.87 1.16
C ARG A 480 16.35 -23.21 2.53
N ASN A 481 16.75 -23.99 3.53
CA ASN A 481 17.27 -23.48 4.79
C ASN A 481 18.80 -23.52 4.85
N HIS A 482 19.36 -22.97 5.94
CA HIS A 482 20.80 -22.82 6.17
C HIS A 482 21.20 -23.36 7.54
N PRO A 483 21.26 -24.69 7.71
CA PRO A 483 21.44 -25.35 9.02
C PRO A 483 22.78 -25.01 9.71
N GLN A 484 23.80 -24.62 8.93
CA GLN A 484 25.13 -24.23 9.42
C GLN A 484 25.10 -23.01 10.35
N LEU A 485 24.06 -22.16 10.27
CA LEU A 485 23.85 -21.03 11.16
C LEU A 485 23.04 -21.46 12.38
N ARG A 486 23.70 -21.49 13.55
CA ARG A 486 23.18 -22.12 14.77
C ARG A 486 22.90 -21.16 15.92
N ILE A 487 23.09 -19.85 15.74
CA ILE A 487 22.99 -18.89 16.85
C ILE A 487 21.58 -18.76 17.41
N SER A 488 20.55 -19.04 16.60
CA SER A 488 19.14 -18.98 16.97
C SER A 488 18.57 -20.39 17.16
N ASP A 489 17.42 -20.48 17.82
CA ASP A 489 16.56 -21.68 17.83
C ASP A 489 15.78 -21.88 16.52
N HIS A 490 15.91 -20.93 15.58
CA HIS A 490 15.49 -21.03 14.20
C HIS A 490 16.66 -21.13 13.22
N LYS A 491 16.45 -21.81 12.09
CA LYS A 491 17.37 -21.82 10.95
C LYS A 491 16.92 -20.80 9.88
N PRO A 492 17.84 -20.00 9.30
CA PRO A 492 17.50 -19.05 8.25
C PRO A 492 17.00 -19.78 7.00
N VAL A 493 16.09 -19.14 6.28
CA VAL A 493 15.53 -19.61 5.01
C VAL A 493 15.85 -18.62 3.91
N SER A 494 16.10 -19.12 2.70
CA SER A 494 16.24 -18.29 1.50
C SER A 494 15.50 -18.88 0.32
N ALA A 495 14.97 -18.00 -0.53
CA ALA A 495 14.51 -18.33 -1.85
C ALA A 495 15.14 -17.41 -2.89
N ILE A 496 15.36 -17.94 -4.09
CA ILE A 496 15.87 -17.16 -5.22
C ILE A 496 14.89 -17.25 -6.37
N PHE A 497 14.65 -16.12 -7.01
CA PHE A 497 13.75 -15.97 -8.13
C PHE A 497 14.47 -15.38 -9.33
N MET A 498 14.08 -15.83 -10.52
CA MET A 498 14.23 -15.06 -11.75
C MET A 498 12.92 -14.30 -11.95
N SER A 499 12.99 -12.98 -11.93
CA SER A 499 11.82 -12.11 -11.91
C SER A 499 11.90 -11.10 -13.05
N ASP A 500 10.89 -11.14 -13.89
CA ASP A 500 10.76 -10.28 -15.06
C ASP A 500 10.41 -8.86 -14.64
N VAL A 501 11.18 -7.90 -15.13
CA VAL A 501 11.00 -6.47 -14.90
C VAL A 501 10.81 -5.78 -16.25
N ARG A 502 9.78 -4.94 -16.36
CA ARG A 502 9.46 -4.18 -17.57
C ARG A 502 10.35 -2.95 -17.66
N VAL A 503 11.13 -2.85 -18.73
CA VAL A 503 12.05 -1.74 -19.01
C VAL A 503 11.53 -0.94 -20.20
N ILE A 504 11.55 0.39 -20.09
CA ILE A 504 11.14 1.29 -21.17
C ILE A 504 12.28 1.42 -22.20
N ASP A 505 11.99 1.09 -23.45
CA ASP A 505 12.81 1.48 -24.59
C ASP A 505 12.58 2.97 -24.89
N ALA A 506 13.53 3.82 -24.50
CA ALA A 506 13.41 5.27 -24.63
C ALA A 506 13.28 5.76 -26.09
N VAL A 507 13.76 4.99 -27.07
CA VAL A 507 13.65 5.36 -28.49
C VAL A 507 12.23 5.07 -28.97
N LYS A 508 11.72 3.85 -28.69
CA LYS A 508 10.34 3.49 -29.03
C LYS A 508 9.33 4.35 -28.29
N TYR A 509 9.54 4.60 -26.99
CA TYR A 509 8.69 5.46 -26.18
C TYR A 509 8.57 6.86 -26.80
N ARG A 510 9.70 7.50 -27.14
CA ARG A 510 9.68 8.84 -27.76
C ARG A 510 8.94 8.85 -29.10
N LYS A 511 9.22 7.87 -29.96
CA LYS A 511 8.54 7.76 -31.25
C LYS A 511 7.03 7.59 -31.10
N ILE A 512 6.60 6.67 -30.24
CA ILE A 512 5.18 6.40 -29.99
C ILE A 512 4.51 7.61 -29.33
N HIS A 513 5.18 8.25 -28.38
CA HIS A 513 4.70 9.47 -27.73
C HIS A 513 4.51 10.61 -28.73
N GLU A 514 5.48 10.84 -29.63
CA GLU A 514 5.34 11.81 -30.72
C GLU A 514 4.18 11.48 -31.67
N ASP A 515 4.00 10.20 -32.01
CA ASP A 515 2.90 9.76 -32.87
C ASP A 515 1.53 9.93 -32.19
N VAL A 516 1.43 9.69 -30.88
CA VAL A 516 0.23 9.96 -30.07
C VAL A 516 -0.04 11.47 -30.00
N MET A 517 0.99 12.29 -29.75
CA MET A 517 0.86 13.75 -29.70
C MET A 517 0.44 14.36 -31.04
N LYS A 518 0.86 13.80 -32.18
CA LYS A 518 0.45 14.28 -33.52
C LYS A 518 -1.01 13.98 -33.86
N LYS A 519 -1.61 12.97 -33.22
CA LYS A 519 -3.00 12.54 -33.45
C LYS A 519 -4.03 13.30 -32.61
N LEU A 520 -3.56 14.05 -31.61
CA LEU A 520 -4.34 14.88 -30.69
C LEU A 520 -4.08 16.36 -30.97
#